data_AF-A0A2E4DZQ7-F1
#
_entry.id   AF-A0A2E4DZQ7-F1
#
_cell.length_a   1.000
_cell.length_b   1.000
_cell.length_c   1.000
_cell.angle_alpha   90.00
_cell.angle_beta   90.00
_cell.angle_gamma   90.00
#
_symmetry.space_group_name_H-M   'P 1'
#
loop_
_entity.id
_entity.type
_entity.pdbx_description
1 polymer ?
#
loop_
_entity_poly.entity_id
_entity_poly.type
_entity_poly.pdbx_seq_one_letter_code
_entity_poly.pdbx_strand_id
1 'polypeptide(L)' 'MKNECGKTRDVENPYETWVNDRAGFEWRVLKKYQRPDKEAANPYARWLVAARSPYTYGSWEYGDTYVSEITSNARKVD' A
#
# COMPACT_ATOMS: atom_id res chain seq x y z
N MET A 1 -7.16 3.33 -20.04
CA MET A 1 -6.70 2.26 -19.14
C MET A 1 -7.67 2.13 -17.97
N LYS A 2 -8.04 0.90 -17.58
CA LYS A 2 -8.93 0.63 -16.43
C LYS A 2 -8.12 0.60 -15.13
N ASN A 3 -8.74 0.90 -13.99
CA ASN A 3 -8.14 0.71 -12.67
C ASN A 3 -8.54 -0.68 -12.13
N GLU A 4 -7.67 -1.67 -12.32
CA GLU A 4 -7.88 -3.02 -11.82
C GLU A 4 -7.80 -3.10 -10.28
N CYS A 5 -7.21 -2.10 -9.63
CA CYS A 5 -7.07 -2.01 -8.17
C CYS A 5 -8.07 -1.03 -7.52
N GLY A 6 -9.15 -0.67 -8.23
CA GLY A 6 -10.07 0.40 -7.80
C GLY A 6 -11.11 -0.01 -6.75
N LYS A 7 -11.26 -1.30 -6.48
CA LYS A 7 -12.17 -1.84 -5.46
C LYS A 7 -11.38 -2.27 -4.23
N THR A 8 -11.85 -1.91 -3.04
CA THR A 8 -11.23 -2.34 -1.78
C THR A 8 -11.25 -3.85 -1.65
N ARG A 9 -10.12 -4.44 -1.26
CA ARG A 9 -9.97 -5.85 -0.90
C ARG A 9 -9.81 -6.04 0.61
N ASP A 10 -10.00 -7.29 1.04
CA ASP A 10 -9.70 -7.74 2.39
C ASP A 10 -8.19 -7.76 2.66
N VAL A 11 -7.80 -7.57 3.92
CA VAL A 11 -6.39 -7.53 4.33
C VAL A 11 -5.67 -8.86 4.09
N GLU A 12 -6.36 -9.99 4.12
CA GLU A 12 -5.77 -11.32 3.84
C GLU A 12 -5.67 -11.62 2.35
N ASN A 13 -6.27 -10.79 1.48
CA ASN A 13 -6.15 -10.91 0.03
C ASN A 13 -5.89 -9.54 -0.62
N PRO A 14 -4.75 -8.89 -0.35
CA PRO A 14 -4.45 -7.56 -0.90
C PRO A 14 -4.15 -7.63 -2.41
N TYR A 15 -4.00 -6.47 -3.06
CA TYR A 15 -3.44 -6.41 -4.42
C TYR A 15 -1.92 -6.55 -4.41
N GLU A 16 -1.27 -5.99 -3.40
CA GLU A 16 0.18 -5.96 -3.26
C GLU A 16 0.55 -5.96 -1.79
N THR A 17 1.69 -6.58 -1.47
CA THR A 17 2.33 -6.48 -0.15
C THR A 17 3.69 -5.81 -0.32
N TRP A 18 4.00 -4.88 0.58
CA TRP A 18 5.26 -4.14 0.59
C TRP A 18 5.88 -4.24 1.98
N VAL A 19 7.19 -4.48 2.04
CA VAL A 19 7.91 -4.64 3.31
C VAL A 19 9.15 -3.74 3.37
N ASN A 20 9.38 -3.17 4.54
CA ASN A 20 10.64 -2.52 4.91
C ASN A 20 11.34 -3.41 5.93
N ASP A 21 12.28 -4.24 5.47
CA ASP A 21 13.01 -5.19 6.32
C ASP A 21 13.89 -4.51 7.39
N ARG A 22 14.25 -3.24 7.20
CA ARG A 22 15.09 -2.49 8.16
C ARG A 22 14.28 -1.97 9.35
N ALA A 23 13.07 -1.48 9.09
CA ALA A 23 12.19 -0.90 10.11
C ALA A 23 11.10 -1.87 10.61
N GLY A 24 10.90 -3.00 9.92
CA GLY A 24 9.89 -4.00 10.25
C GLY A 24 8.46 -3.63 9.84
N PHE A 25 8.29 -2.65 8.95
CA PHE A 25 6.96 -2.27 8.46
C PHE A 25 6.50 -3.18 7.33
N GLU A 26 5.20 -3.49 7.33
CA GLU A 26 4.49 -4.13 6.22
C GLU A 26 3.27 -3.30 5.85
N TRP A 27 3.07 -3.07 4.55
CA TRP A 27 1.88 -2.46 3.99
C TRP A 27 1.21 -3.44 3.04
N ARG A 28 -0.06 -3.74 3.30
CA ARG A 28 -0.94 -4.47 2.40
C ARG A 28 -1.82 -3.48 1.65
N VAL A 29 -1.67 -3.42 0.33
CA VAL A 29 -2.39 -2.48 -0.54
C VAL A 29 -3.77 -3.03 -0.84
N LEU A 30 -4.80 -2.37 -0.32
CA LEU A 30 -6.19 -2.81 -0.41
C LEU A 30 -6.94 -2.14 -1.56
N LYS A 31 -6.52 -0.95 -1.97
CA LYS A 31 -7.07 -0.20 -3.11
C LYS A 31 -6.08 0.85 -3.60
N LYS A 32 -6.00 1.02 -4.92
CA LYS A 32 -5.36 2.16 -5.57
C LYS A 32 -6.44 3.10 -6.11
N TYR A 33 -6.42 4.38 -5.73
CA TYR A 33 -7.51 5.30 -6.11
C TYR A 33 -7.50 5.68 -7.58
N GLN A 34 -6.32 5.71 -8.19
CA GLN A 34 -6.13 6.20 -9.55
C GLN A 34 -5.79 5.05 -10.51
N ARG A 35 -6.08 5.26 -11.79
CA ARG A 35 -5.59 4.38 -12.86
C ARG A 35 -4.07 4.54 -12.97
N PRO A 36 -3.33 3.52 -13.45
CA PRO A 36 -1.87 3.55 -13.43
C PRO A 36 -1.24 4.77 -14.14
N ASP A 37 -1.86 5.25 -15.23
CA ASP A 37 -1.40 6.44 -15.98
C ASP A 37 -1.50 7.73 -15.15
N LYS A 38 -2.51 7.82 -14.28
CA LYS A 38 -2.74 9.00 -13.44
C LYS A 38 -1.96 8.92 -12.13
N GLU A 39 -1.84 7.72 -11.57
CA GLU A 39 -0.98 7.46 -10.41
C GLU A 39 0.48 7.83 -10.70
N ALA A 40 1.04 7.36 -11.83
CA ALA A 40 2.43 7.63 -12.21
C ALA A 40 2.72 9.13 -12.44
N ALA A 41 1.71 9.90 -12.87
CA ALA A 41 1.84 11.33 -13.10
C ALA A 41 1.58 12.19 -11.84
N ASN A 42 1.14 11.59 -10.73
CA ASN A 42 0.76 12.32 -9.53
C ASN A 42 1.69 11.99 -8.34
N PRO A 43 2.57 12.91 -7.92
CA PRO A 43 3.47 12.67 -6.80
C PRO A 43 2.74 12.53 -5.44
N TYR A 44 1.47 12.95 -5.37
CA TYR A 44 0.61 12.83 -4.20
C TYR A 44 -0.43 11.73 -4.36
N ALA A 45 -0.22 10.78 -5.27
CA ALA A 45 -1.08 9.60 -5.35
C ALA A 45 -1.07 8.84 -4.02
N ARG A 46 -2.21 8.25 -3.68
CA ARG A 46 -2.40 7.52 -2.42
C ARG A 46 -2.96 6.14 -2.70
N TRP A 47 -2.68 5.22 -1.79
CA TRP A 47 -3.30 3.90 -1.69
C TRP A 47 -4.00 3.77 -0.35
N LEU A 48 -5.12 3.05 -0.32
CA LEU A 48 -5.68 2.55 0.93
C LEU A 48 -4.86 1.31 1.31
N VAL A 49 -4.33 1.31 2.52
CA VAL A 49 -3.48 0.23 3.04
C VAL A 49 -3.99 -0.25 4.40
N ALA A 50 -3.66 -1.50 4.72
CA ALA A 50 -3.49 -1.96 6.09
C ALA A 50 -1.99 -2.03 6.37
N ALA A 51 -1.51 -1.28 7.35
CA ALA A 51 -0.12 -1.24 7.75
C ALA A 51 0.07 -1.93 9.11
N ARG A 52 1.21 -2.59 9.30
CA ARG A 52 1.65 -3.07 10.61
C ARG A 52 3.14 -2.87 10.78
N SER A 53 3.58 -2.84 12.04
CA SER A 53 4.99 -2.70 12.40
C SER A 53 5.24 -3.38 13.75
N PRO A 54 6.49 -3.43 14.25
CA PRO A 54 6.76 -3.92 15.60
C PRO A 54 5.98 -3.13 16.68
N TYR A 55 5.58 -1.89 16.39
CA TYR A 55 4.87 -1.01 17.30
C TYR A 55 3.35 -1.20 17.31
N THR A 56 2.79 -1.95 16.33
CA THR A 56 1.35 -2.25 16.30
C THR A 56 1.00 -3.54 17.04
N TYR A 57 2.01 -4.23 17.62
CA TYR A 57 1.85 -5.46 18.41
C TYR A 57 1.00 -6.53 17.69
N GLY A 58 1.18 -6.66 16.37
CA GLY A 58 0.47 -7.63 15.53
C GLY A 58 -0.87 -7.14 14.98
N SER A 59 -1.35 -5.96 15.39
CA SER A 59 -2.56 -5.34 14.84
C SER A 59 -2.31 -4.64 13.49
N TRP A 60 -3.37 -4.53 12.70
CA TRP A 60 -3.40 -3.76 11.46
C TRP A 60 -3.97 -2.36 11.70
N GLU A 61 -3.30 -1.34 11.16
CA GLU A 61 -3.78 0.03 11.11
C GLU A 61 -4.19 0.38 9.67
N TYR A 62 -5.44 0.77 9.48
CA TYR A 62 -5.99 1.06 8.15
C TYR A 62 -5.95 2.55 7.86
N GLY A 63 -5.51 2.93 6.67
CA GLY A 63 -5.46 4.33 6.28
C GLY A 63 -4.97 4.57 4.87
N ASP A 64 -5.00 5.83 4.45
CA ASP A 64 -4.43 6.24 3.18
C ASP A 64 -2.94 6.57 3.36
N THR A 65 -2.08 6.04 2.49
CA THR A 65 -0.64 6.33 2.48
C THR A 65 -0.21 6.79 1.09
N TYR A 66 0.73 7.74 1.02
CA TYR A 66 1.28 8.18 -0.25
C TYR A 66 2.07 7.05 -0.92
N VAL A 67 1.92 6.92 -2.24
CA VAL A 67 2.65 5.92 -3.03
C VAL A 67 4.15 6.11 -2.90
N SER A 68 4.62 7.36 -2.89
CA SER A 68 6.03 7.72 -2.73
C SER A 68 6.60 7.26 -1.39
N GLU A 69 5.84 7.33 -0.30
CA GLU A 69 6.28 6.88 1.03
C GLU A 69 6.59 5.37 1.02
N ILE A 70 5.72 4.57 0.42
CA ILE A 70 5.90 3.11 0.35
C ILE A 70 7.03 2.77 -0.63
N THR A 71 6.96 3.29 -1.85
CA THR A 71 7.91 2.92 -2.93
C THR A 71 9.34 3.42 -2.70
N SER A 72 9.54 4.47 -1.89
CA SER A 72 10.88 4.96 -1.55
C SER A 72 11.51 4.22 -0.36
N ASN A 73 10.69 3.62 0.51
CA ASN A 73 11.16 3.03 1.78
C ASN A 73 10.99 1.50 1.86
N ALA A 74 10.26 0.88 0.94
CA ALA A 74 9.92 -0.53 0.98
C ALA A 74 10.11 -1.20 -0.39
N ARG A 75 10.19 -2.53 -0.38
CA ARG A 75 10.14 -3.36 -1.59
C ARG A 75 8.83 -4.11 -1.66
N LYS A 76 8.31 -4.31 -2.87
CA LYS A 76 7.18 -5.19 -3.12
C LYS A 76 7.60 -6.65 -2.91
N VAL A 77 6.70 -7.45 -2.36
CA VAL A 77 6.86 -8.91 -2.19
C VAL A 77 5.70 -9.65 -2.86
N ASP A 78 5.97 -10.88 -3.29
CA ASP A 78 5.00 -11.77 -3.93
C ASP A 78 4.11 -12.48 -2.90
#